data_AF-A0A973HKD8-F1
#
_entry.id   AF-A0A973HKD8-F1
#
_cell.length_a   1.000
_cell.length_b   1.000
_cell.length_c   1.000
_cell.angle_alpha   90.00
_cell.angle_beta   90.00
_cell.angle_gamma   90.00
#
_symmetry.space_group_name_H-M   'P 1'
#
loop_
_entity.id
_entity.type
_entity.pdbx_description
1 polymer ?
#
loop_
_entity_poly.entity_id
_entity_poly.type
_entity_poly.pdbx_seq_one_letter_code
_entity_poly.pdbx_strand_id
1 'polypeptide(L)'
;MNAEIILGVVMFTVVVLALVAVILAARSKLVSSGDVTININNDPDKKVVVPAGGKLLQTLSEMGIFIPSACGGGGTCAQCKCQVLDGGGAMLPTEESHFTLREAKEGWRLACQVAVKEDMELDLEEEIFGVKKWTCTVESNPNVATFIKELTLRIPDGEVVNFRAGGYVQLECPPHTVDYKDFDIEEEYRGDWDKFNVWNNISTVTETTIRAYSMANYPGEQGIVKFNIRIASPPPGSQGIPPGIMSSFVFNLKPGDTIDVYGPFGEFFARDTDAEMVF
;
A
#
# COMPACT_ATOMS: atom_id res chain seq x y z
N MET A 1 47.24 -17.11 35.81
CA MET A 1 45.86 -16.61 35.93
C MET A 1 45.24 -17.34 37.12
N ASN A 2 44.96 -16.63 38.22
CA ASN A 2 44.60 -17.26 39.50
C ASN A 2 43.25 -17.98 39.38
N ALA A 3 43.18 -19.23 39.87
CA ALA A 3 41.98 -20.07 39.80
C ALA A 3 40.74 -19.37 40.39
N GLU A 4 40.92 -18.53 41.41
CA GLU A 4 39.85 -17.72 42.01
C GLU A 4 39.24 -16.70 41.06
N ILE A 5 40.05 -16.08 40.19
CA ILE A 5 39.56 -15.10 39.19
C ILE A 5 38.75 -15.84 38.12
N ILE A 6 39.22 -17.01 37.69
CA ILE A 6 38.52 -17.83 36.69
C ILE A 6 37.18 -18.32 37.27
N LEU A 7 37.17 -18.82 38.50
CA LEU A 7 35.96 -19.31 39.17
C LEU A 7 34.93 -18.18 39.38
N GLY A 8 35.39 -16.99 39.79
CA GLY A 8 34.53 -15.83 39.99
C GLY A 8 33.88 -15.34 38.69
N VAL A 9 34.64 -15.27 37.59
CA VAL A 9 34.12 -14.89 36.28
C VAL A 9 33.09 -15.92 35.79
N VAL A 10 33.40 -17.22 35.88
CA VAL A 10 32.49 -18.29 35.46
C VAL A 10 31.19 -18.26 36.26
N MET A 11 31.26 -18.11 37.59
CA MET A 11 30.06 -18.03 38.43
C MET A 11 29.19 -16.83 38.03
N PHE A 12 29.79 -15.65 37.86
CA PHE A 12 29.05 -14.45 37.47
C PHE A 12 28.38 -14.61 36.11
N THR A 13 29.09 -15.15 35.11
CA THR A 13 28.54 -15.43 33.78
C THR A 13 27.38 -16.43 33.85
N VAL A 14 27.50 -17.51 34.64
CA VAL A 14 26.43 -18.49 34.80
C VAL A 14 25.18 -17.87 35.43
N VAL A 15 25.33 -17.03 36.45
CA VAL A 15 24.20 -16.35 37.10
C VAL A 15 23.50 -15.40 36.13
N VAL A 16 24.26 -14.63 35.34
CA VAL A 16 23.69 -13.73 34.33
C VAL A 16 22.96 -14.52 33.24
N LEU A 17 23.58 -15.59 32.72
CA LEU A 17 22.94 -16.46 31.72
C LEU A 17 21.68 -17.14 32.25
N ALA A 18 21.69 -17.59 33.51
CA ALA A 18 20.52 -18.17 34.16
C ALA A 18 19.38 -17.15 34.29
N LEU A 19 19.70 -15.91 34.68
CA LEU A 19 18.71 -14.83 34.76
C LEU A 19 18.10 -14.53 33.37
N VAL A 20 18.93 -14.43 32.34
CA VAL A 20 18.47 -14.22 30.96
C VAL A 20 17.58 -15.39 30.50
N ALA A 21 17.95 -16.63 30.80
CA ALA A 21 17.15 -17.80 30.47
C ALA A 21 15.77 -17.80 31.16
N VAL A 22 15.69 -17.39 32.43
CA VAL A 22 14.43 -17.25 33.16
C VAL A 22 13.55 -16.17 32.52
N ILE A 23 14.13 -15.02 32.15
CA ILE A 23 13.40 -13.93 31.49
C ILE A 23 12.85 -14.40 30.12
N LEU A 24 13.67 -15.10 29.32
CA LEU A 24 13.23 -15.62 28.02
C LEU A 24 12.14 -16.69 28.15
N ALA A 25 12.23 -17.57 29.15
CA ALA A 25 11.21 -18.59 29.43
C ALA A 25 9.89 -17.97 29.93
N ALA A 26 9.96 -16.89 30.72
CA ALA A 26 8.77 -16.14 31.12
C ALA A 26 8.13 -15.44 29.91
N ARG A 27 8.94 -14.81 29.05
CA ARG A 27 8.47 -14.14 27.82
C ARG A 27 7.80 -15.13 26.86
N SER A 28 8.37 -16.32 26.64
CA SER A 28 7.81 -17.30 25.71
C SER A 28 6.47 -17.88 26.14
N LYS A 29 6.14 -17.81 27.44
CA LYS A 29 4.82 -18.23 27.96
C LYS A 29 3.81 -17.11 28.07
N LEU A 30 4.26 -15.88 28.30
CA LEU A 30 3.39 -14.72 28.55
C LEU A 30 3.09 -13.92 27.28
N VAL A 31 3.88 -14.10 26.22
CA VAL A 31 3.66 -13.45 24.93
C VAL A 31 3.22 -14.54 23.95
N SER A 32 1.99 -14.43 23.44
CA SER A 32 1.51 -15.25 22.33
C SER A 32 2.40 -15.03 21.12
N SER A 33 3.31 -15.95 20.88
CA SER A 33 4.16 -16.02 19.68
C SER A 33 3.81 -17.24 18.83
N GLY A 34 2.57 -17.71 18.94
CA GLY A 34 2.00 -18.74 18.08
C GLY A 34 1.22 -18.13 16.92
N ASP A 35 0.78 -18.99 16.01
CA ASP A 35 -0.15 -18.59 14.96
C ASP A 35 -1.48 -18.17 15.59
N VAL A 36 -2.06 -17.09 15.06
CA VAL A 36 -3.37 -16.57 15.47
C VAL A 36 -4.36 -16.74 14.33
N THR A 37 -5.63 -16.88 14.69
CA THR A 37 -6.73 -17.06 13.75
C THR A 37 -7.46 -15.75 13.56
N ILE A 38 -7.61 -15.34 12.31
CA ILE A 38 -8.45 -14.22 11.90
C ILE A 38 -9.72 -14.80 11.27
N ASN A 39 -10.87 -14.54 11.90
CA ASN A 39 -12.19 -14.84 11.35
C ASN A 39 -12.72 -13.61 10.62
N ILE A 40 -13.19 -13.79 9.37
CA ILE A 40 -13.69 -12.68 8.54
C ILE A 40 -15.15 -12.94 8.20
N ASN A 41 -16.02 -11.97 8.46
CA ASN A 41 -17.47 -11.96 8.17
C ASN A 41 -18.24 -13.19 8.72
N ASN A 42 -17.75 -13.80 9.81
CA ASN A 42 -18.31 -15.03 10.39
C ASN A 42 -18.40 -16.23 9.43
N ASP A 43 -17.64 -16.21 8.33
CA ASP A 43 -17.63 -17.27 7.33
C ASP A 43 -16.51 -18.29 7.65
N PRO A 44 -16.83 -19.59 7.86
CA PRO A 44 -15.83 -20.63 8.12
C PRO A 44 -14.79 -20.78 7.01
N ASP A 45 -15.15 -20.49 5.77
CA ASP A 45 -14.28 -20.67 4.60
C ASP A 45 -13.29 -19.50 4.44
N LYS A 46 -13.50 -18.38 5.14
CA LYS A 46 -12.62 -17.19 5.12
C LYS A 46 -11.73 -17.09 6.37
N LYS A 47 -11.56 -18.19 7.10
CA LYS A 47 -10.66 -18.24 8.26
C LYS A 47 -9.22 -18.31 7.82
N VAL A 48 -8.40 -17.43 8.40
CA VAL A 48 -6.99 -17.31 8.02
C VAL A 48 -6.11 -17.49 9.25
N VAL A 49 -5.12 -18.38 9.17
CA VAL A 49 -4.14 -18.63 10.23
C VAL A 49 -2.83 -17.95 9.86
N VAL A 50 -2.37 -17.04 10.72
CA VAL A 50 -1.25 -16.13 10.43
C VAL A 50 -0.30 -16.02 11.62
N PRO A 51 1.00 -15.78 11.39
CA PRO A 51 1.94 -15.56 12.48
C PRO A 51 1.64 -14.24 13.20
N ALA A 52 1.64 -14.28 14.54
CA ALA A 52 1.46 -13.07 15.35
C ALA A 52 2.61 -12.07 15.19
N GLY A 53 2.28 -10.78 15.18
CA GLY A 53 3.22 -9.65 15.23
C GLY A 53 3.13 -8.67 14.06
N GLY A 54 2.53 -9.09 12.94
CA GLY A 54 2.34 -8.25 11.75
C GLY A 54 1.30 -7.15 11.90
N LYS A 55 1.27 -6.23 10.93
CA LYS A 55 0.16 -5.27 10.76
C LYS A 55 -0.96 -5.92 9.98
N LEU A 56 -2.21 -5.68 10.39
CA LEU A 56 -3.38 -6.34 9.80
C LEU A 56 -3.46 -6.15 8.28
N LEU A 57 -3.17 -4.94 7.77
CA LEU A 57 -3.15 -4.66 6.32
C LEU A 57 -2.17 -5.57 5.55
N GLN A 58 -0.95 -5.73 6.05
CA GLN A 58 0.08 -6.54 5.38
C GLN A 58 -0.28 -8.03 5.44
N THR A 59 -0.71 -8.48 6.62
CA THR A 59 -1.13 -9.86 6.87
C THR A 59 -2.32 -10.28 5.98
N LEU A 60 -3.31 -9.41 5.78
CA LEU A 60 -4.42 -9.68 4.87
C LEU A 60 -3.97 -9.66 3.41
N SER A 61 -3.10 -8.74 3.03
CA SER A 61 -2.58 -8.65 1.66
C SER A 61 -1.75 -9.88 1.28
N GLU A 62 -0.97 -10.45 2.19
CA GLU A 62 -0.22 -11.70 1.97
C GLU A 62 -1.13 -12.90 1.72
N MET A 63 -2.36 -12.84 2.25
CA MET A 63 -3.39 -13.87 2.11
C MET A 63 -4.32 -13.61 0.92
N GLY A 64 -4.01 -12.60 0.09
CA GLY A 64 -4.79 -12.25 -1.10
C GLY A 64 -6.03 -11.39 -0.83
N ILE A 65 -6.17 -10.85 0.38
CA ILE A 65 -7.24 -9.91 0.75
C ILE A 65 -6.68 -8.49 0.73
N PHE A 66 -6.99 -7.74 -0.32
CA PHE A 66 -6.42 -6.42 -0.55
C PHE A 66 -7.35 -5.31 -0.07
N ILE A 67 -7.11 -4.79 1.13
CA ILE A 67 -7.83 -3.61 1.63
C ILE A 67 -7.25 -2.35 0.97
N PRO A 68 -8.11 -1.40 0.53
CA PRO A 68 -7.65 -0.14 -0.05
C PRO A 68 -6.72 0.63 0.89
N SER A 69 -5.53 0.97 0.40
CA SER A 69 -4.53 1.72 1.19
C SER A 69 -3.69 2.65 0.31
N ALA A 70 -4.09 3.92 0.23
CA ALA A 70 -3.37 4.90 -0.59
C ALA A 70 -2.00 5.32 0.00
N CYS A 71 -1.85 5.24 1.33
CA CYS A 71 -0.64 5.68 2.04
C CYS A 71 0.41 4.58 2.28
N GLY A 72 0.18 3.35 1.80
CA GLY A 72 1.11 2.23 2.03
C GLY A 72 1.25 1.82 3.50
N GLY A 73 0.27 2.18 4.34
CA GLY A 73 0.24 1.80 5.75
C GLY A 73 0.74 2.84 6.76
N GLY A 74 0.99 4.07 6.33
CA GLY A 74 1.38 5.19 7.21
C GLY A 74 0.27 5.71 8.13
N GLY A 75 -0.96 5.21 8.05
CA GLY A 75 -2.06 5.61 8.94
C GLY A 75 -2.64 7.00 8.68
N THR A 76 -2.33 7.63 7.54
CA THR A 76 -2.71 9.03 7.27
C THR A 76 -3.88 9.20 6.28
N CYS A 77 -4.15 8.20 5.44
CA CYS A 77 -5.18 8.32 4.39
C CYS A 77 -6.59 7.89 4.81
N ALA A 78 -6.72 7.14 5.91
CA ALA A 78 -7.97 6.57 6.40
C ALA A 78 -8.79 5.76 5.37
N GLN A 79 -8.15 5.20 4.33
CA GLN A 79 -8.80 4.34 3.33
C GLN A 79 -8.89 2.88 3.80
N CYS A 80 -7.91 2.43 4.60
CA CYS A 80 -7.87 1.05 5.11
C CYS A 80 -8.79 0.83 6.32
N LYS A 81 -9.99 1.41 6.29
CA LYS A 81 -10.99 1.24 7.33
C LYS A 81 -11.50 -0.19 7.30
N CYS A 82 -11.52 -0.82 8.47
CA CYS A 82 -12.12 -2.13 8.67
C CYS A 82 -12.80 -2.14 10.02
N GLN A 83 -13.78 -3.02 10.20
CA GLN A 83 -14.42 -3.22 11.49
C GLN A 83 -13.78 -4.42 12.18
N VAL A 84 -13.32 -4.20 13.41
CA VAL A 84 -12.75 -5.21 14.29
C VAL A 84 -13.77 -5.45 15.40
N LEU A 85 -14.45 -6.59 15.37
CA LEU A 85 -15.50 -6.96 16.32
C LEU A 85 -14.91 -7.47 17.63
N ASP A 86 -13.87 -8.29 17.53
CA ASP A 86 -13.13 -8.81 18.67
C ASP A 86 -11.63 -8.90 18.35
N GLY A 87 -10.80 -8.76 19.37
CA GLY A 87 -9.34 -8.65 19.24
C GLY A 87 -8.85 -7.28 18.73
N GLY A 88 -7.53 -7.14 18.50
CA GLY A 88 -6.92 -5.94 17.92
C GLY A 88 -6.62 -4.79 18.90
N GLY A 89 -6.85 -5.01 20.20
CA GLY A 89 -6.47 -4.09 21.28
C GLY A 89 -7.12 -2.70 21.21
N ALA A 90 -6.59 -1.75 22.00
CA ALA A 90 -7.11 -0.38 22.05
C ALA A 90 -6.78 0.43 20.78
N MET A 91 -7.65 1.38 20.44
CA MET A 91 -7.43 2.34 19.36
C MET A 91 -6.18 3.19 19.65
N LEU A 92 -5.30 3.32 18.65
CA LEU A 92 -4.09 4.13 18.78
C LEU A 92 -4.41 5.61 18.52
N PRO A 93 -3.65 6.56 19.11
CA PRO A 93 -3.84 7.99 18.84
C PRO A 93 -3.69 8.38 17.36
N THR A 94 -2.96 7.56 16.58
CA THR A 94 -2.82 7.74 15.13
C THR A 94 -4.11 7.44 14.36
N GLU A 95 -5.02 6.66 14.94
CA GLU A 95 -6.31 6.29 14.36
C GLU A 95 -7.43 7.21 14.83
N GLU A 96 -7.36 7.69 16.07
CA GLU A 96 -8.43 8.40 16.78
C GLU A 96 -8.93 9.64 16.02
N SER A 97 -8.05 10.37 15.33
CA SER A 97 -8.42 11.56 14.56
C SER A 97 -9.28 11.26 13.32
N HIS A 98 -9.32 10.00 12.87
CA HIS A 98 -10.01 9.58 11.66
C HIS A 98 -11.41 9.00 11.91
N PHE A 99 -11.80 8.82 13.17
CA PHE A 99 -13.07 8.21 13.56
C PHE A 99 -13.85 9.09 14.53
N THR A 100 -15.17 9.05 14.40
CA THR A 100 -16.08 9.59 15.41
C THR A 100 -16.16 8.66 16.62
N LEU A 101 -16.60 9.18 17.77
CA LEU A 101 -16.84 8.37 18.97
C LEU A 101 -17.85 7.23 18.76
N ARG A 102 -18.75 7.37 17.78
CA ARG A 102 -19.70 6.32 17.43
C ARG A 102 -19.00 5.20 16.66
N GLU A 103 -18.25 5.55 15.62
CA GLU A 103 -17.48 4.58 14.84
C GLU A 103 -16.45 3.84 15.70
N ALA A 104 -15.76 4.54 16.60
CA ALA A 104 -14.82 3.91 17.52
C ALA A 104 -15.49 2.89 18.46
N LYS A 105 -16.76 3.11 18.85
CA LYS A 105 -17.54 2.15 19.66
C LYS A 105 -18.06 0.97 18.85
N GLU A 106 -18.30 1.18 17.55
CA GLU A 106 -18.70 0.13 16.61
C GLU A 106 -17.51 -0.76 16.19
N GLY A 107 -16.28 -0.43 16.62
CA GLY A 107 -15.09 -1.23 16.34
C GLY A 107 -14.36 -0.85 15.05
N TRP A 108 -14.63 0.34 14.49
CA TRP A 108 -13.91 0.81 13.30
C TRP A 108 -12.45 1.12 13.62
N ARG A 109 -11.54 0.59 12.80
CA ARG A 109 -10.08 0.70 12.96
C ARG A 109 -9.38 0.90 11.62
N LEU A 110 -8.12 1.32 11.66
CA LEU A 110 -7.26 1.34 10.47
C LEU A 110 -6.45 0.04 10.41
N ALA A 111 -6.72 -0.80 9.41
CA ALA A 111 -6.05 -2.08 9.22
C ALA A 111 -4.51 -1.95 9.19
N CYS A 112 -3.98 -0.83 8.69
CA CYS A 112 -2.52 -0.63 8.68
C CYS A 112 -1.88 -0.35 10.06
N GLN A 113 -2.65 0.14 11.02
CA GLN A 113 -2.15 0.49 12.35
C GLN A 113 -2.39 -0.63 13.36
N VAL A 114 -3.45 -1.41 13.19
CA VAL A 114 -3.79 -2.57 14.03
C VAL A 114 -2.71 -3.65 13.92
N ALA A 115 -2.22 -4.09 15.07
CA ALA A 115 -1.24 -5.18 15.17
C ALA A 115 -1.95 -6.49 15.51
N VAL A 116 -1.66 -7.53 14.73
CA VAL A 116 -2.23 -8.87 14.88
C VAL A 116 -1.46 -9.61 15.97
N LYS A 117 -1.98 -9.70 17.20
CA LYS A 117 -1.30 -10.30 18.37
C LYS A 117 -2.07 -11.42 19.04
N GLU A 118 -3.37 -11.46 18.83
CA GLU A 118 -4.32 -12.41 19.37
C GLU A 118 -5.30 -12.78 18.26
N ASP A 119 -6.16 -13.76 18.51
CA ASP A 119 -7.22 -14.11 17.56
C ASP A 119 -8.16 -12.91 17.37
N MET A 120 -8.63 -12.71 16.15
CA MET A 120 -9.40 -11.53 15.77
C MET A 120 -10.65 -11.90 14.99
N GLU A 121 -11.72 -11.12 15.19
CA GLU A 121 -12.93 -11.15 14.38
C GLU A 121 -13.06 -9.84 13.60
N LEU A 122 -13.14 -9.95 12.29
CA LEU A 122 -13.22 -8.84 11.36
C LEU A 122 -14.53 -8.87 10.59
N ASP A 123 -15.06 -7.67 10.32
CA ASP A 123 -16.11 -7.46 9.32
C ASP A 123 -15.55 -6.55 8.22
N LEU A 124 -15.57 -7.08 6.99
CA LEU A 124 -15.03 -6.47 5.78
C LEU A 124 -16.12 -6.44 4.70
N GLU A 125 -16.17 -5.36 3.96
CA GLU A 125 -17.10 -5.21 2.84
C GLU A 125 -16.86 -6.28 1.76
N GLU A 126 -17.94 -6.82 1.18
CA GLU A 126 -17.84 -7.92 0.21
C GLU A 126 -17.06 -7.53 -1.06
N GLU A 127 -17.07 -6.25 -1.41
CA GLU A 127 -16.36 -5.71 -2.58
C GLU A 127 -14.84 -5.92 -2.49
N ILE A 128 -14.28 -6.00 -1.28
CA ILE A 128 -12.85 -6.19 -1.01
C ILE A 128 -12.36 -7.56 -1.50
N PHE A 129 -13.23 -8.58 -1.49
CA PHE A 129 -12.86 -9.94 -1.94
C PHE A 129 -12.79 -10.06 -3.47
N GLY A 130 -13.31 -9.08 -4.22
CA GLY A 130 -13.25 -9.03 -5.68
C GLY A 130 -11.93 -8.49 -6.23
N VAL A 131 -11.05 -7.98 -5.36
CA VAL A 131 -9.80 -7.33 -5.75
C VAL A 131 -8.78 -8.37 -6.21
N LYS A 132 -8.22 -8.16 -7.41
CA LYS A 132 -7.18 -9.01 -7.98
C LYS A 132 -5.88 -8.23 -8.18
N LYS A 133 -4.79 -8.98 -8.28
CA LYS A 133 -3.48 -8.51 -8.74
C LYS A 133 -3.28 -8.93 -10.20
N TRP A 134 -2.91 -7.99 -11.05
CA TRP A 134 -2.52 -8.25 -12.43
C TRP A 134 -1.13 -7.68 -12.70
N THR A 135 -0.29 -8.43 -13.41
CA THR A 135 0.94 -7.91 -14.00
C THR A 135 0.62 -7.44 -15.41
N CYS A 136 0.48 -6.14 -15.59
CA CYS A 136 0.11 -5.54 -16.87
C CYS A 136 1.35 -5.16 -17.69
N THR A 137 1.21 -5.14 -19.01
CA THR A 137 2.27 -4.69 -19.93
C THR A 137 1.97 -3.27 -20.40
N VAL A 138 2.98 -2.40 -20.42
CA VAL A 138 2.87 -1.03 -20.93
C VAL A 138 2.67 -1.10 -22.45
N GLU A 139 1.52 -0.63 -22.92
CA GLU A 139 1.22 -0.52 -24.34
C GLU A 139 1.72 0.82 -24.90
N SER A 140 1.46 1.91 -24.17
CA SER A 140 1.90 3.25 -24.54
C SER A 140 2.02 4.16 -23.32
N ASN A 141 2.85 5.20 -23.44
CA ASN A 141 3.06 6.21 -22.39
C ASN A 141 3.41 7.61 -22.96
N PRO A 142 2.64 8.14 -23.94
CA PRO A 142 2.89 9.45 -24.54
C PRO A 142 2.52 10.61 -23.61
N ASN A 143 3.08 11.81 -23.85
CA ASN A 143 2.59 13.00 -23.18
C ASN A 143 1.26 13.47 -23.80
N VAL A 144 0.35 13.88 -22.93
CA VAL A 144 -0.90 14.59 -23.28
C VAL A 144 -0.88 16.04 -22.81
N ALA A 145 0.08 16.39 -21.97
CA ALA A 145 0.41 17.76 -21.59
C ALA A 145 1.88 17.83 -21.13
N THR A 146 2.39 19.04 -20.90
CA THR A 146 3.77 19.31 -20.45
C THR A 146 4.21 18.40 -19.30
N PHE A 147 3.33 18.16 -18.32
CA PHE A 147 3.63 17.40 -17.11
C PHE A 147 2.69 16.20 -16.91
N ILE A 148 1.97 15.77 -17.95
CA ILE A 148 1.00 14.66 -17.87
C ILE A 148 1.25 13.68 -19.02
N LYS A 149 1.36 12.41 -18.66
CA LYS A 149 1.39 11.28 -19.60
C LYS A 149 0.12 10.45 -19.49
N GLU A 150 -0.33 9.93 -20.63
CA GLU A 150 -1.37 8.90 -20.68
C GLU A 150 -0.70 7.53 -20.67
N LEU A 151 -0.69 6.86 -19.52
CA LEU A 151 -0.21 5.49 -19.41
C LEU A 151 -1.34 4.54 -19.83
N THR A 152 -1.13 3.79 -20.91
CA THR A 152 -2.02 2.70 -21.31
C THR A 152 -1.35 1.37 -20.96
N LEU A 153 -2.02 0.60 -20.11
CA LEU A 153 -1.59 -0.74 -19.74
C LEU A 153 -2.52 -1.78 -20.34
N ARG A 154 -1.92 -2.83 -20.91
CA ARG A 154 -2.61 -4.03 -21.37
C ARG A 154 -2.72 -5.03 -20.23
N ILE A 155 -3.94 -5.45 -19.96
CA ILE A 155 -4.25 -6.50 -18.98
C ILE A 155 -3.92 -7.87 -19.61
N PRO A 156 -3.42 -8.86 -18.85
CA PRO A 156 -3.22 -10.22 -19.35
C PRO A 156 -4.46 -10.84 -20.00
N ASP A 157 -4.26 -11.65 -21.04
CA ASP A 157 -5.34 -12.28 -21.80
C ASP A 157 -6.25 -13.14 -20.90
N GLY A 158 -7.57 -12.96 -21.03
CA GLY A 158 -8.59 -13.71 -20.28
C GLY A 158 -9.03 -13.06 -18.97
N GLU A 159 -8.40 -11.97 -18.55
CA GLU A 159 -8.82 -11.19 -17.38
C GLU A 159 -9.63 -9.95 -17.79
N VAL A 160 -10.73 -9.70 -17.09
CA VAL A 160 -11.56 -8.51 -17.27
C VAL A 160 -11.60 -7.76 -15.95
N VAL A 161 -11.18 -6.49 -15.97
CA VAL A 161 -11.33 -5.62 -14.81
C VAL A 161 -12.79 -5.16 -14.78
N ASN A 162 -13.59 -5.77 -13.92
CA ASN A 162 -14.98 -5.36 -13.68
C ASN A 162 -15.03 -4.11 -12.79
N PHE A 163 -14.57 -2.97 -13.32
CA PHE A 163 -14.62 -1.70 -12.61
C PHE A 163 -15.87 -0.88 -12.99
N ARG A 164 -16.20 0.08 -12.12
CA ARG A 164 -17.21 1.11 -12.39
C ARG A 164 -16.51 2.43 -12.65
N ALA A 165 -17.06 3.25 -13.55
CA ALA A 165 -16.52 4.58 -13.85
C ALA A 165 -16.43 5.42 -12.58
N GLY A 166 -15.26 6.05 -12.37
CA GLY A 166 -14.91 6.76 -11.14
C GLY A 166 -14.15 5.92 -10.10
N GLY A 167 -13.97 4.62 -10.37
CA GLY A 167 -13.04 3.78 -9.62
C GLY A 167 -11.56 4.11 -9.88
N TYR A 168 -10.71 3.51 -9.06
CA TYR A 168 -9.25 3.58 -9.17
C TYR A 168 -8.61 2.20 -9.00
N VAL A 169 -7.36 2.06 -9.43
CA VAL A 169 -6.49 0.93 -9.11
C VAL A 169 -5.27 1.43 -8.37
N GLN A 170 -4.51 0.52 -7.80
CA GLN A 170 -3.23 0.83 -7.20
C GLN A 170 -2.10 0.24 -8.05
N LEU A 171 -1.13 1.09 -8.41
CA LEU A 171 0.09 0.68 -9.09
C LEU A 171 1.16 0.43 -8.04
N GLU A 172 1.98 -0.60 -8.26
CA GLU A 172 3.16 -0.91 -7.44
C GLU A 172 4.44 -0.64 -8.21
N CYS A 173 5.39 0.04 -7.57
CA CYS A 173 6.73 0.21 -8.09
C CYS A 173 7.74 -0.50 -7.18
N PRO A 174 8.66 -1.31 -7.74
CA PRO A 174 9.78 -1.86 -6.98
C PRO A 174 10.81 -0.76 -6.64
N PRO A 175 11.81 -1.07 -5.80
CA PRO A 175 12.97 -0.20 -5.61
C PRO A 175 13.62 0.17 -6.95
N HIS A 176 13.90 1.45 -7.18
CA HIS A 176 14.41 1.96 -8.45
C HIS A 176 15.20 3.26 -8.26
N THR A 177 16.02 3.57 -9.26
CA THR A 177 16.59 4.90 -9.46
C THR A 177 16.28 5.33 -10.88
N VAL A 178 15.60 6.46 -11.05
CA VAL A 178 15.24 7.01 -12.36
C VAL A 178 15.76 8.44 -12.50
N ASP A 179 16.45 8.71 -13.60
CA ASP A 179 16.87 10.06 -14.01
C ASP A 179 15.80 10.64 -14.94
N TYR A 180 15.37 11.87 -14.69
CA TYR A 180 14.36 12.53 -15.53
C TYR A 180 14.84 12.72 -16.98
N LYS A 181 16.15 12.68 -17.24
CA LYS A 181 16.73 12.71 -18.59
C LYS A 181 16.39 11.48 -19.43
N ASP A 182 16.03 10.36 -18.80
CA ASP A 182 15.65 9.12 -19.49
C ASP A 182 14.18 9.10 -19.90
N PHE A 183 13.43 10.17 -19.58
CA PHE A 183 12.02 10.28 -19.95
C PHE A 183 11.87 10.64 -21.43
N ASP A 184 11.02 9.88 -22.12
CA ASP A 184 10.59 10.24 -23.47
C ASP A 184 9.54 11.35 -23.38
N ILE A 185 9.96 12.60 -23.58
CA ILE A 185 9.07 13.77 -23.65
C ILE A 185 9.10 14.30 -25.09
N GLU A 186 7.93 14.46 -25.70
CA GLU A 186 7.77 15.00 -27.06
C GLU A 186 8.22 16.47 -27.12
N GLU A 187 8.75 16.89 -28.28
CA GLU A 187 9.43 18.19 -28.45
C GLU A 187 8.55 19.39 -28.04
N GLU A 188 7.26 19.33 -28.34
CA GLU A 188 6.28 20.39 -28.01
C GLU A 188 6.13 20.62 -26.50
N TYR A 189 6.46 19.63 -25.67
CA TYR A 189 6.32 19.69 -24.22
C TYR A 189 7.63 20.05 -23.48
N ARG A 190 8.77 20.17 -24.18
CA ARG A 190 10.08 20.36 -23.54
C ARG A 190 10.36 21.78 -23.04
N GLY A 191 9.63 22.78 -23.54
CA GLY A 191 9.93 24.19 -23.26
C GLY A 191 10.04 24.54 -21.76
N ASP A 192 9.10 24.05 -20.95
CA ASP A 192 9.15 24.26 -19.49
C ASP A 192 10.16 23.34 -18.80
N TRP A 193 10.41 22.15 -19.34
CA TRP A 193 11.43 21.24 -18.79
C TRP A 193 12.83 21.84 -18.90
N ASP A 194 13.14 22.46 -20.04
CA ASP A 194 14.40 23.16 -20.28
C ASP A 194 14.49 24.43 -19.43
N LYS A 195 13.43 25.25 -19.45
CA LYS A 195 13.39 26.54 -18.74
C LYS A 195 13.59 26.38 -17.23
N PHE A 196 12.99 25.36 -16.63
CA PHE A 196 13.05 25.13 -15.18
C PHE A 196 14.06 24.05 -14.78
N ASN A 197 14.85 23.54 -15.72
CA ASN A 197 15.82 22.46 -15.50
C ASN A 197 15.19 21.22 -14.81
N VAL A 198 13.97 20.87 -15.21
CA VAL A 198 13.22 19.73 -14.64
C VAL A 198 13.96 18.42 -14.86
N TRP A 199 14.76 18.34 -15.92
CA TRP A 199 15.67 17.24 -16.26
C TRP A 199 16.71 16.90 -15.18
N ASN A 200 17.01 17.81 -14.25
CA ASN A 200 18.04 17.58 -13.24
C ASN A 200 17.55 16.74 -12.04
N ASN A 201 16.27 16.35 -12.04
CA ASN A 201 15.69 15.56 -10.96
C ASN A 201 16.05 14.07 -11.11
N ILE A 202 16.37 13.45 -9.98
CA ILE A 202 16.62 12.00 -9.87
C ILE A 202 15.76 11.48 -8.73
N SER A 203 14.94 10.46 -9.00
CA SER A 203 14.14 9.78 -7.98
C SER A 203 14.82 8.46 -7.61
N THR A 204 15.20 8.32 -6.34
CA THR A 204 15.80 7.10 -5.78
C THR A 204 14.90 6.56 -4.69
N VAL A 205 14.48 5.31 -4.84
CA VAL A 205 13.49 4.66 -3.98
C VAL A 205 14.01 3.28 -3.61
N THR A 206 14.09 3.01 -2.30
CA THR A 206 14.70 1.78 -1.76
C THR A 206 13.68 0.71 -1.38
N GLU A 207 12.39 1.06 -1.37
CA GLU A 207 11.31 0.21 -0.89
C GLU A 207 10.21 0.09 -1.94
N THR A 208 9.61 -1.09 -2.03
CA THR A 208 8.40 -1.30 -2.84
C THR A 208 7.29 -0.38 -2.34
N THR A 209 6.70 0.37 -3.27
CA THR A 209 5.71 1.41 -2.93
C THR A 209 4.48 1.26 -3.81
N ILE A 210 3.31 1.49 -3.21
CA ILE A 210 2.02 1.42 -3.90
C ILE A 210 1.34 2.80 -3.90
N ARG A 211 0.70 3.20 -5.01
CA ARG A 211 -0.11 4.43 -5.10
C ARG A 211 -1.36 4.24 -5.95
N ALA A 212 -2.44 4.93 -5.56
CA ALA A 212 -3.70 4.91 -6.27
C ALA A 212 -3.69 5.83 -7.50
N TYR A 213 -4.27 5.36 -8.61
CA TYR A 213 -4.54 6.14 -9.81
C TYR A 213 -5.94 5.80 -10.36
N SER A 214 -6.71 6.83 -10.68
CA SER A 214 -8.05 6.70 -11.26
C SER A 214 -7.98 6.21 -12.69
N MET A 215 -8.89 5.32 -13.07
CA MET A 215 -9.03 4.88 -14.46
C MET A 215 -9.59 6.02 -15.31
N ALA A 216 -8.91 6.31 -16.41
CA ALA A 216 -9.36 7.27 -17.42
C ALA A 216 -10.27 6.62 -18.48
N ASN A 217 -10.19 5.30 -18.67
CA ASN A 217 -11.09 4.56 -19.55
C ASN A 217 -12.43 4.23 -18.88
N TYR A 218 -13.47 4.01 -19.69
CA TYR A 218 -14.76 3.51 -19.22
C TYR A 218 -14.82 1.98 -19.31
N PRO A 219 -15.72 1.29 -18.57
CA PRO A 219 -15.73 -0.18 -18.48
C PRO A 219 -15.91 -0.95 -19.81
N GLY A 220 -16.35 -0.28 -20.88
CA GLY A 220 -16.48 -0.89 -22.20
C GLY A 220 -15.17 -0.98 -23.00
N GLU A 221 -14.12 -0.25 -22.62
CA GLU A 221 -12.78 -0.40 -23.22
C GLU A 221 -12.07 -1.61 -22.60
N GLN A 222 -12.39 -2.80 -23.10
CA GLN A 222 -11.87 -4.07 -22.57
C GLN A 222 -10.40 -4.30 -22.94
N GLY A 223 -9.69 -5.05 -22.08
CA GLY A 223 -8.30 -5.47 -22.29
C GLY A 223 -7.25 -4.40 -21.98
N ILE A 224 -7.65 -3.17 -21.71
CA ILE A 224 -6.75 -2.07 -21.38
C ILE A 224 -7.23 -1.27 -20.16
N VAL A 225 -6.31 -0.61 -19.48
CA VAL A 225 -6.60 0.44 -18.50
C VAL A 225 -5.73 1.65 -18.78
N LYS A 226 -6.33 2.84 -18.75
CA LYS A 226 -5.68 4.11 -19.07
C LYS A 226 -5.58 4.98 -17.84
N PHE A 227 -4.49 5.73 -17.71
CA PHE A 227 -4.25 6.64 -16.59
C PHE A 227 -3.65 7.94 -17.05
N ASN A 228 -4.12 9.05 -16.48
CA ASN A 228 -3.48 10.35 -16.64
C ASN A 228 -2.54 10.59 -15.44
N ILE A 229 -1.25 10.41 -15.67
CA ILE A 229 -0.23 10.48 -14.63
C ILE A 229 0.42 11.86 -14.70
N ARG A 230 0.37 12.61 -13.61
CA ARG A 230 1.12 13.86 -13.46
C ARG A 230 2.49 13.59 -12.83
N ILE A 231 3.56 14.15 -13.40
CA ILE A 231 4.88 14.08 -12.78
C ILE A 231 4.92 14.96 -11.52
N ALA A 232 5.24 14.36 -10.37
CA ALA A 232 5.37 15.06 -9.11
C ALA A 232 6.83 15.50 -8.89
N SER A 233 7.27 16.51 -9.64
CA SER A 233 8.55 17.18 -9.39
C SER A 233 8.51 17.95 -8.05
N PRO A 234 9.68 18.24 -7.44
CA PRO A 234 9.73 19.04 -6.21
C PRO A 234 8.95 20.36 -6.34
N PRO A 235 8.22 20.79 -5.29
CA PRO A 235 7.46 22.02 -5.35
C PRO A 235 8.32 23.23 -5.72
N PRO A 236 7.83 24.17 -6.54
CA PRO A 236 8.59 25.37 -6.91
C PRO A 236 9.09 26.14 -5.68
N GLY A 237 10.37 26.52 -5.68
CA GLY A 237 10.99 27.26 -4.58
C GLY A 237 11.34 26.44 -3.34
N SER A 238 11.07 25.12 -3.35
CA SER A 238 11.53 24.22 -2.28
C SER A 238 12.99 23.78 -2.49
N GLN A 239 13.67 23.43 -1.39
CA GLN A 239 15.02 22.87 -1.42
C GLN A 239 15.06 21.57 -0.62
N GLY A 240 15.81 20.58 -1.12
CA GLY A 240 16.00 19.30 -0.44
C GLY A 240 14.78 18.37 -0.41
N ILE A 241 13.68 18.72 -1.10
CA ILE A 241 12.53 17.84 -1.26
C ILE A 241 12.80 16.89 -2.43
N PRO A 242 12.77 15.56 -2.22
CA PRO A 242 12.98 14.61 -3.30
C PRO A 242 11.82 14.61 -4.30
N PRO A 243 12.06 14.20 -5.57
CA PRO A 243 11.00 13.99 -6.54
C PRO A 243 10.03 12.88 -6.11
N GLY A 244 8.87 12.84 -6.76
CA GLY A 244 7.82 11.85 -6.49
C GLY A 244 8.28 10.42 -6.78
N ILE A 245 7.95 9.48 -5.88
CA ILE A 245 8.30 8.06 -5.98
C ILE A 245 7.67 7.43 -7.22
N MET A 246 6.34 7.26 -7.19
CA MET A 246 5.62 6.50 -8.21
C MET A 246 5.49 7.24 -9.54
N SER A 247 5.25 8.56 -9.51
CA SER A 247 5.13 9.33 -10.74
C SER A 247 6.40 9.31 -11.56
N SER A 248 7.58 9.30 -10.91
CA SER A 248 8.86 9.24 -11.63
C SER A 248 9.09 7.86 -12.25
N PHE A 249 8.76 6.79 -11.51
CA PHE A 249 8.81 5.42 -12.02
C PHE A 249 7.93 5.28 -13.27
N VAL A 250 6.66 5.67 -13.17
CA VAL A 250 5.67 5.53 -14.25
C VAL A 250 6.00 6.41 -15.45
N PHE A 251 6.53 7.62 -15.25
CA PHE A 251 6.99 8.48 -16.36
C PHE A 251 8.12 7.85 -17.17
N ASN A 252 8.94 7.01 -16.53
CA ASN A 252 10.06 6.34 -17.19
C ASN A 252 9.65 5.10 -17.98
N LEU A 253 8.49 4.51 -17.68
CA LEU A 253 8.04 3.27 -18.33
C LEU A 253 7.94 3.43 -19.85
N LYS A 254 8.42 2.41 -20.56
CA LYS A 254 8.45 2.30 -22.01
C LYS A 254 7.52 1.17 -22.48
N PRO A 255 7.04 1.21 -23.73
CA PRO A 255 6.27 0.11 -24.29
C PRO A 255 7.00 -1.24 -24.14
N GLY A 256 6.31 -2.25 -23.60
CA GLY A 256 6.86 -3.57 -23.30
C GLY A 256 7.30 -3.78 -21.85
N ASP A 257 7.48 -2.71 -21.06
CA ASP A 257 7.73 -2.85 -19.62
C ASP A 257 6.51 -3.43 -18.90
N THR A 258 6.70 -3.97 -17.69
CA THR A 258 5.63 -4.55 -16.88
C THR A 258 5.45 -3.80 -15.58
N ILE A 259 4.21 -3.71 -15.09
CA ILE A 259 3.87 -3.13 -13.80
C ILE A 259 2.74 -3.92 -13.13
N ASP A 260 2.86 -4.08 -11.81
CA ASP A 260 1.83 -4.74 -11.00
C ASP A 260 0.72 -3.76 -10.62
N VAL A 261 -0.53 -4.20 -10.82
CA VAL A 261 -1.76 -3.44 -10.62
C VAL A 261 -2.70 -4.19 -9.70
N TYR A 262 -3.26 -3.50 -8.70
CA TYR A 262 -4.20 -4.04 -7.73
C TYR A 262 -5.53 -3.30 -7.82
N GLY A 263 -6.65 -4.03 -7.85
CA GLY A 263 -7.97 -3.41 -7.85
C GLY A 263 -9.06 -4.32 -8.42
N PRO A 264 -10.19 -3.76 -8.87
CA PRO A 264 -10.53 -2.33 -8.80
C PRO A 264 -10.98 -1.91 -7.40
N PHE A 265 -10.82 -0.62 -7.08
CA PHE A 265 -11.34 0.04 -5.89
C PHE A 265 -12.23 1.23 -6.30
N GLY A 266 -13.07 1.74 -5.39
CA GLY A 266 -13.72 3.03 -5.60
C GLY A 266 -14.96 3.24 -4.75
N GLU A 267 -15.23 4.51 -4.45
CA GLU A 267 -16.47 4.97 -3.81
C GLU A 267 -17.14 6.09 -4.63
N PHE A 268 -16.42 6.66 -5.60
CA PHE A 268 -16.85 7.80 -6.39
C PHE A 268 -17.58 7.35 -7.66
N PHE A 269 -18.79 6.83 -7.49
CA PHE A 269 -19.61 6.38 -8.60
C PHE A 269 -20.71 7.37 -8.94
N ALA A 270 -21.09 7.43 -10.22
CA ALA A 270 -22.31 8.10 -10.62
C ALA A 270 -23.51 7.51 -9.84
N ARG A 271 -24.36 8.40 -9.32
CA ARG A 271 -25.61 8.01 -8.68
C ARG A 271 -26.65 7.69 -9.74
N ASP A 272 -27.41 6.63 -9.51
CA ASP A 272 -28.50 6.22 -10.39
C ASP A 272 -29.73 7.11 -10.17
N THR A 273 -29.70 8.31 -10.75
CA THR A 273 -30.76 9.33 -10.63
C THR A 273 -30.89 10.15 -11.92
N ASP A 274 -32.09 10.65 -12.23
CA ASP A 274 -32.36 11.55 -13.38
C ASP A 274 -31.91 13.01 -13.17
N ALA A 275 -31.01 13.26 -12.23
CA ALA A 275 -30.52 14.61 -11.95
C ALA A 275 -29.57 15.11 -13.04
N GLU A 276 -29.53 16.42 -13.26
CA GLU A 276 -28.52 17.05 -14.11
C GLU A 276 -27.11 16.78 -13.55
N MET A 277 -26.21 16.28 -14.39
CA MET A 277 -24.83 15.98 -14.02
C MET A 277 -23.90 17.11 -14.46
N VAL A 278 -23.16 17.68 -13.51
CA VAL A 278 -22.11 18.68 -13.77
C VAL A 278 -20.79 18.07 -13.33
N PHE A 279 -19.84 17.94 -14.25
CA PHE A 279 -18.53 17.33 -14.06
C PHE A 279 -17.44 18.40 -14.02
#